data_AF-A0A933NBQ0-F1
#
_entry.id   AF-A0A933NBQ0-F1
#
_cell.length_a   1.000
_cell.length_b   1.000
_cell.length_c   1.000
_cell.angle_alpha   90.00
_cell.angle_beta   90.00
_cell.angle_gamma   90.00
#
_symmetry.space_group_name_H-M   'P 1'
#
loop_
_entity.id
_entity.type
_entity.pdbx_description
1 polymer ?
#
loop_
_entity_poly.entity_id
_entity_poly.type
_entity_poly.pdbx_seq_one_letter_code
_entity_poly.pdbx_strand_id
1 'polypeptide(L)' 'MIRTTVMLPTDLKMRAERAALERGVSFAELLRSSLELFLARTGAKDSLFADSEVFDRATPPDLSQAHDEYLYGTDE' A
#
# COMPACT_ATOMS: atom_id res chain seq x y z
N MET A 1 -22.98 -6.98 10.55
CA MET A 1 -23.01 -7.70 9.25
C MET A 1 -24.21 -7.20 8.46
N ILE A 2 -24.00 -6.78 7.21
CA ILE A 2 -25.06 -6.35 6.28
C ILE A 2 -25.05 -7.33 5.10
N ARG A 3 -26.22 -7.70 4.58
CA ARG A 3 -26.31 -8.58 3.41
C ARG A 3 -26.03 -7.77 2.15
N THR A 4 -24.96 -8.13 1.45
CA THR A 4 -24.55 -7.49 0.19
C THR A 4 -24.48 -8.56 -0.90
N THR A 5 -25.10 -8.30 -2.04
CA THR A 5 -25.04 -9.17 -3.22
C THR A 5 -24.09 -8.56 -4.23
N VAL A 6 -23.10 -9.34 -4.68
CA VAL A 6 -22.14 -8.94 -5.72
C VAL A 6 -22.13 -9.99 -6.82
N MET A 7 -21.98 -9.53 -8.07
CA MET A 7 -21.78 -10.43 -9.20
C MET A 7 -20.29 -10.71 -9.35
N LEU A 8 -19.93 -11.99 -9.47
CA LEU A 8 -18.56 -12.43 -9.70
C LEU A 8 -18.50 -13.22 -11.02
N PRO A 9 -17.43 -13.05 -11.82
CA PRO A 9 -17.16 -13.97 -12.92
C PRO A 9 -17.15 -15.41 -12.42
N THR A 10 -17.74 -16.33 -13.18
CA THR A 10 -17.86 -17.75 -12.79
C THR A 10 -16.52 -18.36 -12.42
N ASP A 11 -15.50 -18.12 -13.25
CA ASP A 11 -14.13 -18.59 -13.02
C ASP A 11 -13.54 -18.06 -11.71
N LEU A 12 -13.74 -16.77 -11.42
CA LEU A 12 -13.25 -16.16 -10.19
C LEU A 12 -13.90 -16.77 -8.95
N LYS A 13 -15.22 -17.01 -8.99
CA LYS A 13 -15.94 -17.67 -7.89
C LYS A 13 -15.40 -19.08 -7.66
N MET A 14 -15.22 -19.87 -8.71
CA MET A 14 -14.70 -21.24 -8.58
C MET A 14 -13.29 -21.27 -7.97
N ARG A 15 -12.39 -20.39 -8.44
CA ARG A 15 -11.03 -20.30 -7.88
C ARG A 15 -11.03 -19.86 -6.42
N ALA A 16 -11.88 -18.91 -6.06
CA ALA A 16 -11.97 -18.41 -4.69
C ALA A 16 -12.59 -19.45 -3.74
N GLU A 17 -13.59 -20.24 -4.19
CA GLU A 17 -14.15 -21.35 -3.41
C GLU A 17 -13.11 -22.45 -3.17
N ARG A 18 -12.33 -22.80 -4.21
CA ARG A 18 -11.22 -23.76 -4.08
C ARG A 18 -10.15 -23.26 -3.11
N ALA A 19 -9.75 -22.00 -3.21
CA ALA A 19 -8.77 -21.41 -2.31
C ALA A 19 -9.27 -21.34 -0.86
N ALA A 20 -10.57 -21.13 -0.64
CA ALA A 20 -11.17 -21.16 0.69
C ALA A 20 -11.12 -22.57 1.29
N LEU A 21 -11.46 -23.59 0.50
CA LEU A 21 -11.38 -24.99 0.90
C LEU A 21 -9.95 -25.41 1.26
N GLU A 22 -8.98 -25.08 0.42
CA GLU A 22 -7.56 -25.38 0.65
C GLU A 22 -7.02 -24.72 1.93
N ARG A 23 -7.62 -23.59 2.34
CA ARG A 23 -7.27 -22.86 3.57
C ARG A 23 -8.11 -23.25 4.79
N GLY A 24 -9.10 -24.13 4.63
CA GLY A 24 -10.00 -24.53 5.72
C GLY A 24 -10.92 -23.41 6.22
N VAL A 25 -11.21 -22.40 5.40
CA VAL A 25 -12.07 -21.26 5.76
C VAL A 25 -13.32 -21.22 4.86
N SER A 26 -14.33 -20.49 5.29
CA SER A 26 -15.51 -20.27 4.44
C SER A 26 -15.22 -19.31 3.28
N PHE A 27 -15.94 -19.46 2.16
CA PHE A 27 -15.85 -18.50 1.04
C PHE A 27 -16.14 -17.06 1.49
N ALA A 28 -17.12 -16.87 2.37
CA ALA A 28 -17.49 -15.56 2.88
C ALA A 28 -16.39 -14.94 3.77
N GLU A 29 -15.68 -15.75 4.56
CA GLU A 29 -14.53 -15.32 5.35
C GLU A 29 -13.34 -14.94 4.48
N LEU A 30 -13.07 -15.71 3.42
CA LEU A 30 -12.07 -15.37 2.42
C LEU A 30 -12.39 -14.03 1.74
N LEU A 31 -13.66 -13.79 1.38
CA LEU A 31 -14.08 -12.50 0.80
C LEU A 31 -13.84 -11.33 1.75
N ARG A 32 -14.26 -11.46 3.02
CA ARG A 32 -14.08 -10.40 4.03
C ARG A 32 -12.60 -10.11 4.27
N SER A 33 -11.80 -11.15 4.50
CA SER A 33 -10.36 -11.01 4.73
C SER A 33 -9.65 -10.37 3.53
N SER A 34 -10.05 -10.74 2.31
CA SER A 34 -9.48 -10.15 1.10
C SER A 34 -9.84 -8.68 0.94
N LEU A 35 -11.08 -8.30 1.28
CA LEU A 35 -11.52 -6.89 1.29
C LEU A 35 -10.79 -6.08 2.36
N GLU A 36 -10.65 -6.61 3.57
CA GLU A 36 -9.90 -5.96 4.65
C GLU A 36 -8.43 -5.75 4.27
N LEU A 37 -7.77 -6.77 3.70
CA LEU A 37 -6.40 -6.66 3.21
C LEU A 37 -6.26 -5.65 2.07
N PHE A 38 -7.21 -5.63 1.14
CA PHE A 38 -7.20 -4.68 0.03
C PHE A 38 -7.35 -3.23 0.54
N LEU A 39 -8.25 -3.01 1.51
CA LEU A 39 -8.47 -1.71 2.13
C LEU A 39 -7.29 -1.27 2.99
N ALA A 40 -6.67 -2.18 3.74
CA ALA A 40 -5.48 -1.88 4.53
C ALA A 40 -4.30 -1.45 3.63
N ARG A 41 -4.13 -2.10 2.48
CA ARG A 41 -3.10 -1.74 1.49
C ARG A 41 -3.38 -0.40 0.80
N THR A 42 -4.64 -0.05 0.58
CA THR A 42 -5.01 1.22 -0.08
C THR A 42 -5.08 2.40 0.90
N GLY A 43 -5.30 2.15 2.19
CA GLY A 43 -5.22 3.17 3.25
C GLY A 43 -3.79 3.62 3.55
N ALA A 44 -2.81 2.73 3.34
CA ALA A 44 -1.41 3.09 3.30
C ALA A 44 -1.09 3.72 1.93
N LYS A 45 -1.49 4.98 1.71
CA LYS A 45 -0.76 5.81 0.74
C LYS A 45 0.66 5.89 1.28
N ASP A 46 1.57 5.17 0.63
CA ASP A 46 2.98 5.28 0.94
C ASP A 46 3.37 6.75 0.77
N SER A 47 3.69 7.44 1.87
CA SER A 47 4.08 8.84 1.83
C SER A 47 5.24 9.08 0.86
N LEU A 48 6.09 8.06 0.63
CA LEU A 48 7.20 8.12 -0.32
C LEU A 48 6.73 8.17 -1.79
N PHE A 49 5.63 7.51 -2.14
CA PHE A 49 5.11 7.48 -3.52
C PHE A 49 3.86 8.36 -3.73
N ALA A 50 3.26 8.84 -2.65
CA ALA A 50 2.15 9.78 -2.67
C ALA A 50 2.63 11.24 -2.67
N ASP A 51 3.89 11.48 -2.30
CA ASP A 51 4.54 12.77 -2.43
C ASP A 51 4.94 13.02 -3.89
N SER A 52 4.45 14.14 -4.44
CA SER A 52 4.78 14.62 -5.78
C SER A 52 5.48 15.96 -5.74
N GLU A 53 5.88 16.44 -4.56
CA GLU A 53 6.60 17.69 -4.40
C GLU A 53 8.03 17.52 -4.91
N VAL A 54 8.42 18.36 -5.87
CA VAL A 54 9.77 18.37 -6.44
C VAL A 54 10.46 19.64 -5.97
N PHE A 55 11.65 19.50 -5.39
CA PHE A 55 12.50 20.65 -5.10
C PHE A 55 13.11 21.19 -6.41
N ASP A 56 12.62 22.34 -6.86
CA ASP A 56 12.93 22.91 -8.20
C ASP A 56 14.01 23.99 -8.19
N ARG A 57 14.63 24.25 -7.03
CA ARG A 57 15.65 25.29 -6.87
C ARG A 57 17.06 24.74 -7.09
N ALA A 58 17.98 25.64 -7.41
CA ALA A 58 19.40 25.30 -7.50
C ALA A 58 19.92 24.82 -6.14
N THR A 59 20.56 23.66 -6.14
CA THR A 59 21.29 23.10 -4.99
C THR A 59 22.81 23.18 -5.25
N PRO A 60 23.62 23.31 -4.19
CA PRO A 60 25.06 23.15 -4.31
C PRO A 60 25.43 21.79 -4.94
N PRO A 61 26.47 21.72 -5.79
CA PRO A 61 26.88 20.48 -6.45
C PRO A 61 27.42 19.44 -5.46
N ASP A 62 27.83 19.87 -4.27
CA ASP A 62 28.38 19.06 -3.19
C ASP A 62 27.37 18.79 -2.06
N LEU A 63 26.09 19.11 -2.24
CA LEU A 63 25.04 18.96 -1.22
C LEU A 63 25.00 17.54 -0.62
N SER A 64 25.25 16.52 -1.43
CA SER A 64 25.31 15.12 -0.97
C SER A 64 26.56 14.82 -0.13
N GLN A 65 27.70 15.43 -0.50
CA GLN A 65 28.99 15.19 0.13
C GLN A 65 29.15 15.97 1.44
N ALA A 66 28.63 17.19 1.49
CA ALA A 66 28.71 18.10 2.63
C ALA A 66 27.35 18.23 3.36
N HIS A 67 26.49 17.21 3.28
CA HIS A 67 25.14 17.25 3.83
C HIS A 67 25.10 17.64 5.32
N ASP A 68 26.05 17.15 6.12
CA ASP A 68 26.11 17.45 7.54
C ASP A 68 26.41 18.94 7.81
N GLU A 69 27.28 19.55 7.00
CA GLU A 69 27.57 20.99 7.06
C GLU A 69 26.32 21.82 6.72
N TYR A 70 25.57 21.43 5.69
CA TYR A 70 24.35 22.13 5.29
C TYR A 70 23.17 21.94 6.25
N LEU A 71 23.05 20.79 6.91
CA LEU A 71 21.94 20.50 7.83
C LEU A 71 22.19 20.97 9.27
N TYR A 72 23.41 20.81 9.76
CA TYR A 72 23.72 21.01 11.17
C TYR A 72 24.63 22.23 11.39
N GLY A 73 25.23 22.77 10.31
CA GLY A 73 26.28 23.76 10.43
C GLY A 73 27.57 23.12 10.95
N THR A 74 28.67 23.87 10.86
CA THR A 74 29.87 23.59 11.65
C THR A 74 29.65 24.20 13.03
N ASP A 75 29.44 23.37 14.05
CA ASP A 75 29.52 23.80 15.45
C ASP A 75 30.94 24.35 15.72
N GLU A 76 31.07 25.67 15.80
CA GLU A 76 32.19 26.41 16.41
C GLU A 76 31.69 27.38 17.49
#